data_AF-A0A7C5IYR7-F1
#
_entry.id   AF-A0A7C5IYR7-F1
#
_cell.length_a   1.000
_cell.length_b   1.000
_cell.length_c   1.000
_cell.angle_alpha   90.00
_cell.angle_beta   90.00
_cell.angle_gamma   90.00
#
_symmetry.space_group_name_H-M   'P 1'
#
loop_
_entity.id
_entity.type
_entity.pdbx_description
1 polymer ?
#
loop_
_entity_poly.entity_id
_entity_poly.type
_entity_poly.pdbx_seq_one_letter_code
_entity_poly.pdbx_strand_id
1 'polypeptide(L)'
;MNSDKPVKVLTGFDQLSRESATCVSCHREKTPGIYDQWGHSKHFAANVGCYECHKAERSDRDAILHKDFVISVIVSPQDCAQCHEREVEEFDKSHHATAGNILGSLDNVLAEVVEGAPTLSGTSPITAMGCAACHGSIVRVNSDGSLDKSSWPNTGIGRINPDGSKGACTACHF
;
A
#
# COMPACT_ATOMS: atom_id res chain seq x y z
N MET A 1 -1.74 30.81 -8.31
CA MET A 1 -1.38 30.28 -6.97
C MET A 1 -1.49 28.75 -7.10
N ASN A 2 -0.47 27.92 -7.19
CA ASN A 2 0.94 27.94 -6.79
C ASN A 2 1.71 27.29 -7.96
N SER A 3 2.66 27.97 -8.60
CA SER A 3 3.47 27.34 -9.65
C SER A 3 4.48 26.42 -8.98
N ASP A 4 4.21 25.11 -9.00
CA ASP A 4 5.17 24.10 -8.56
C ASP A 4 6.45 24.27 -9.38
N LYS A 5 7.51 24.76 -8.71
CA LYS A 5 8.84 24.84 -9.31
C LYS A 5 9.31 23.42 -9.57
N PRO A 6 9.96 23.14 -10.71
CA PRO A 6 10.51 21.82 -10.99
C PRO A 6 11.47 21.44 -9.85
N VAL A 7 11.24 20.26 -9.30
CA VAL A 7 11.99 19.74 -8.16
C VAL A 7 13.44 19.53 -8.58
N LYS A 8 14.36 20.23 -7.92
CA LYS A 8 15.80 20.12 -8.20
C LYS A 8 16.32 18.84 -7.56
N VAL A 9 16.70 17.87 -8.38
CA VAL A 9 17.37 16.64 -7.93
C VAL A 9 18.70 17.01 -7.25
N LEU A 10 18.88 16.58 -5.99
CA LEU A 10 20.07 16.86 -5.20
C LEU A 10 21.18 15.83 -5.48
N THR A 11 22.44 16.24 -5.35
CA THR A 11 23.63 15.37 -5.50
C THR A 11 23.68 14.32 -4.39
N GLY A 12 23.97 13.06 -4.72
CA GLY A 12 24.00 11.94 -3.77
C GLY A 12 23.00 10.82 -4.05
N PHE A 13 22.21 10.95 -5.12
CA PHE A 13 21.25 9.95 -5.59
C PHE A 13 21.59 9.45 -6.99
N ASP A 14 22.87 9.49 -7.36
CA ASP A 14 23.34 9.24 -8.73
C ASP A 14 23.09 7.80 -9.21
N GLN A 15 22.80 6.89 -8.28
CA GLN A 15 22.45 5.49 -8.53
C GLN A 15 20.93 5.23 -8.55
N LEU A 16 20.11 6.24 -8.19
CA LEU A 16 18.65 6.15 -8.26
C LEU A 16 18.15 6.65 -9.61
N SER A 17 16.94 6.24 -9.99
CA SER A 17 16.22 6.86 -11.09
C SER A 17 16.02 8.36 -10.83
N ARG A 18 15.84 9.11 -11.90
CA ARG A 18 15.58 10.55 -11.82
C ARG A 18 14.29 10.83 -11.04
N GLU A 19 13.31 9.96 -11.20
CA GLU A 19 12.00 10.01 -10.55
C GLU A 19 12.16 9.77 -9.05
N SER A 20 12.82 8.69 -8.62
CA SER A 20 13.08 8.43 -7.20
C SER A 20 13.94 9.52 -6.55
N ALA A 21 14.97 10.02 -7.24
CA ALA A 21 15.77 11.13 -6.74
C ALA A 21 14.95 12.43 -6.59
N THR A 22 13.96 12.62 -7.46
CA THR A 22 12.96 13.70 -7.35
C THR A 22 12.09 13.51 -6.11
N CYS A 23 11.51 12.31 -5.91
CA CYS A 23 10.71 11.98 -4.73
C CYS A 23 11.48 12.26 -3.43
N VAL A 24 12.71 11.74 -3.35
CA VAL A 24 13.57 11.85 -2.15
C VAL A 24 13.90 13.30 -1.81
N SER A 25 14.17 14.15 -2.81
CA SER A 25 14.52 15.55 -2.56
C SER A 25 13.45 16.34 -1.81
N CYS A 26 12.17 15.96 -1.94
CA CYS A 26 11.04 16.56 -1.21
C CYS A 26 10.68 15.75 0.05
N HIS A 27 10.60 14.42 -0.06
CA HIS A 27 10.15 13.55 1.03
C HIS A 27 11.13 13.48 2.20
N ARG A 28 12.43 13.74 1.99
CA ARG A 28 13.40 13.92 3.08
C ARG A 28 13.03 15.04 4.05
N GLU A 29 12.33 16.07 3.56
CA GLU A 29 11.89 17.21 4.38
C GLU A 29 10.44 17.05 4.85
N LYS A 30 9.55 16.55 3.98
CA LYS A 30 8.11 16.46 4.27
C LYS A 30 7.73 15.24 5.08
N THR A 31 8.44 14.12 4.92
CA THR A 31 8.18 12.85 5.60
C THR A 31 9.51 12.20 6.02
N PRO A 32 10.30 12.84 6.91
CA PRO A 32 11.63 12.36 7.25
C PRO A 32 11.62 10.93 7.80
N GLY A 33 10.57 10.52 8.52
CA GLY A 33 10.46 9.15 9.01
C GLY A 33 10.40 8.08 7.90
N ILE A 34 9.67 8.34 6.80
CA ILE A 34 9.62 7.43 5.65
C ILE A 34 10.97 7.41 4.93
N TYR A 35 11.57 8.59 4.75
CA TYR A 35 12.89 8.72 4.14
C TYR A 35 13.95 7.95 4.93
N ASP A 36 13.97 8.08 6.26
CA ASP A 36 14.92 7.40 7.13
C ASP A 36 14.70 5.89 7.13
N GLN A 37 13.44 5.42 7.22
CA GLN A 37 13.13 3.98 7.16
C GLN A 37 13.61 3.35 5.85
N TRP A 38 13.30 3.99 4.72
CA TRP A 38 13.80 3.54 3.42
C TRP A 38 15.33 3.60 3.35
N GLY A 39 15.96 4.68 3.82
CA GLY A 39 17.41 4.85 3.82
C GLY A 39 18.18 3.81 4.64
N HIS A 40 17.54 3.19 5.64
CA HIS A 40 18.11 2.06 6.42
C HIS A 40 17.75 0.69 5.84
N SER A 41 16.97 0.62 4.77
CA SER A 41 16.52 -0.64 4.18
C SER A 41 17.55 -1.26 3.24
N LYS A 42 17.43 -2.57 3.01
CA LYS A 42 18.19 -3.26 1.97
C LYS A 42 17.77 -2.83 0.55
N HIS A 43 16.54 -2.36 0.38
CA HIS A 43 16.05 -1.83 -0.89
C HIS A 43 16.83 -0.57 -1.30
N PHE A 44 17.10 0.34 -0.36
CA PHE A 44 17.97 1.49 -0.62
C PHE A 44 19.38 1.05 -1.03
N ALA A 45 19.99 0.12 -0.31
CA ALA A 45 21.31 -0.42 -0.66
C ALA A 45 21.35 -1.12 -2.04
N ALA A 46 20.20 -1.61 -2.50
CA ALA A 46 20.01 -2.22 -3.81
C ALA A 46 19.54 -1.25 -4.90
N ASN A 47 19.54 0.06 -4.63
CA ASN A 47 19.07 1.12 -5.55
C ASN A 47 17.58 1.01 -5.95
N VAL A 48 16.75 0.39 -5.12
CA VAL A 48 15.29 0.39 -5.28
C VAL A 48 14.72 1.60 -4.53
N GLY A 49 14.35 2.64 -5.27
CA GLY A 49 13.83 3.89 -4.75
C GLY A 49 12.31 3.93 -4.64
N CYS A 50 11.79 5.11 -4.34
CA CYS A 50 10.35 5.34 -4.15
C CYS A 50 9.55 5.01 -5.42
N TYR A 51 10.01 5.51 -6.57
CA TYR A 51 9.28 5.40 -7.83
C TYR A 51 9.32 3.98 -8.41
N GLU A 52 10.39 3.22 -8.15
CA GLU A 52 10.49 1.84 -8.63
C GLU A 52 9.37 0.95 -8.08
N CYS A 53 8.92 1.20 -6.85
CA CYS A 53 7.81 0.47 -6.23
C CYS A 53 6.45 1.17 -6.42
N HIS A 54 6.41 2.51 -6.34
CA HIS A 54 5.14 3.26 -6.31
C HIS A 54 4.63 3.67 -7.70
N LYS A 55 5.41 3.53 -8.78
CA LYS A 55 4.92 3.83 -10.13
C LYS A 55 3.63 3.05 -10.38
N ALA A 56 2.66 3.71 -11.02
CA ALA A 56 1.39 3.09 -11.39
C ALA A 56 1.00 3.55 -12.79
N GLU A 57 0.19 2.75 -13.45
CA GLU A 57 -0.48 3.13 -14.68
C GLU A 57 -1.73 3.94 -14.38
N ARG A 58 -2.10 4.86 -15.27
CA ARG A 58 -3.32 5.66 -15.08
C ARG A 58 -4.61 4.83 -15.03
N SER A 59 -4.54 3.60 -15.54
CA SER A 59 -5.64 2.64 -15.51
C SER A 59 -5.78 1.93 -14.17
N ASP A 60 -4.76 1.99 -13.30
CA ASP A 60 -4.82 1.32 -12.00
C ASP A 60 -5.87 2.00 -11.13
N ARG A 61 -6.63 1.19 -10.39
CA ARG A 61 -7.84 1.66 -9.70
C ARG A 61 -7.54 2.71 -8.64
N ASP A 62 -6.39 2.60 -8.01
CA ASP A 62 -5.87 3.46 -6.93
C ASP A 62 -4.73 4.38 -7.40
N ALA A 63 -4.52 4.51 -8.72
CA ALA A 63 -3.56 5.46 -9.25
C ALA A 63 -4.01 6.90 -8.99
N ILE A 64 -3.07 7.71 -8.52
CA ILE A 64 -3.23 9.14 -8.32
C ILE A 64 -2.12 9.90 -9.02
N LEU A 65 -2.41 11.13 -9.44
CA LEU A 65 -1.37 12.07 -9.87
C LEU A 65 -0.75 12.73 -8.64
N HIS A 66 0.52 12.46 -8.38
CA HIS A 66 1.30 13.10 -7.33
C HIS A 66 2.44 13.92 -7.95
N LYS A 67 2.25 15.24 -7.98
CA LYS A 67 3.08 16.16 -8.77
C LYS A 67 3.03 15.76 -10.25
N ASP A 68 4.17 15.43 -10.84
CA ASP A 68 4.31 15.07 -12.25
C ASP A 68 4.26 13.54 -12.48
N PHE A 69 4.08 12.75 -11.42
CA PHE A 69 4.15 11.29 -11.47
C PHE A 69 2.79 10.65 -11.19
N VAL A 70 2.46 9.61 -11.95
CA VAL A 70 1.34 8.71 -11.64
C VAL A 70 1.89 7.63 -10.72
N ILE A 71 1.30 7.53 -9.53
CA ILE A 71 1.71 6.59 -8.50
C ILE A 71 0.50 5.88 -7.88
N SER A 72 0.73 4.72 -7.27
CA SER A 72 -0.17 4.17 -6.26
C SER A 72 0.48 4.30 -4.89
N VAL A 73 -0.35 4.58 -3.87
CA VAL A 73 0.07 4.54 -2.47
C VAL A 73 0.29 3.10 -2.01
N ILE A 74 -0.46 2.15 -2.56
CA ILE A 74 -0.37 0.73 -2.20
C ILE A 74 0.60 0.04 -3.15
N VAL A 75 1.72 -0.42 -2.60
CA VAL A 75 2.58 -1.40 -3.26
C VAL A 75 2.07 -2.78 -2.89
N SER A 76 1.61 -3.52 -3.88
CA SER A 76 0.96 -4.83 -3.73
C SER A 76 1.99 -5.97 -3.90
N PRO A 77 1.60 -7.22 -3.56
CA PRO A 77 2.37 -8.41 -3.95
C PRO A 77 2.69 -8.51 -5.45
N GLN A 78 1.86 -7.99 -6.35
CA GLN A 78 2.16 -7.99 -7.79
C GLN A 78 3.34 -7.06 -8.11
N ASP A 79 3.43 -5.91 -7.45
CA ASP A 79 4.58 -5.02 -7.60
C ASP A 79 5.86 -5.68 -7.06
N CYS A 80 5.76 -6.38 -5.91
CA CYS A 80 6.87 -7.15 -5.35
C CYS A 80 7.33 -8.26 -6.31
N ALA A 81 6.40 -8.93 -6.99
CA ALA A 81 6.68 -10.04 -7.89
C ALA A 81 7.54 -9.66 -9.11
N GLN A 82 7.66 -8.36 -9.42
CA GLN A 82 8.58 -7.88 -10.46
C GLN A 82 10.03 -8.26 -10.17
N CYS A 83 10.40 -8.41 -8.89
CA CYS A 83 11.74 -8.80 -8.45
C CYS A 83 11.74 -10.06 -7.55
N HIS A 84 10.63 -10.34 -6.86
CA HIS A 84 10.48 -11.39 -5.85
C HIS A 84 9.40 -12.41 -6.24
N GLU A 85 9.43 -12.88 -7.48
CA GLU A 85 8.43 -13.79 -8.06
C GLU A 85 8.22 -15.04 -7.18
N ARG A 86 9.33 -15.67 -6.76
CA ARG A 86 9.29 -16.90 -5.96
C ARG A 86 8.64 -16.69 -4.60
N GLU A 87 9.05 -15.66 -3.85
CA GLU A 87 8.49 -15.38 -2.53
C GLU A 87 7.00 -15.05 -2.61
N VAL A 88 6.58 -14.33 -3.64
CA VAL A 88 5.17 -14.01 -3.87
C VAL A 88 4.36 -15.26 -4.24
N GLU A 89 4.89 -16.13 -5.10
CA GLU A 89 4.23 -17.40 -5.46
C GLU A 89 4.07 -18.32 -4.24
N GLU A 90 5.10 -18.42 -3.41
CA GLU A 90 5.07 -19.17 -2.15
C GLU A 90 4.02 -18.58 -1.19
N PHE A 91 3.97 -17.25 -1.06
CA PHE A 91 3.01 -16.57 -0.20
C PHE A 91 1.57 -16.74 -0.69
N ASP A 92 1.30 -16.58 -1.99
CA ASP A 92 -0.06 -16.65 -2.55
C ASP A 92 -0.72 -18.03 -2.33
N LYS A 93 0.09 -19.10 -2.29
CA LYS A 93 -0.35 -20.47 -2.00
C LYS A 93 -0.58 -20.74 -0.51
N SER A 94 -0.23 -19.81 0.38
CA SER A 94 -0.33 -19.99 1.82
C SER A 94 -1.71 -19.62 2.39
N HIS A 95 -2.01 -20.14 3.58
CA HIS A 95 -3.21 -19.71 4.32
C HIS A 95 -3.18 -18.22 4.70
N HIS A 96 -2.00 -17.63 4.86
CA HIS A 96 -1.83 -16.21 5.16
C HIS A 96 -2.43 -15.34 4.06
N ALA A 97 -2.18 -15.66 2.78
CA ALA A 97 -2.79 -14.93 1.66
C ALA A 97 -4.33 -15.01 1.67
N THR A 98 -4.89 -16.11 2.18
CA THR A 98 -6.35 -16.29 2.27
C THR A 98 -6.97 -15.82 3.59
N ALA A 99 -6.18 -15.26 4.52
CA ALA A 99 -6.67 -14.91 5.85
C ALA A 99 -7.82 -13.89 5.83
N GLY A 100 -7.86 -13.01 4.83
CA GLY A 100 -8.91 -12.01 4.63
C GLY A 100 -10.25 -12.59 4.19
N ASN A 101 -10.29 -13.84 3.70
CA ASN A 101 -11.53 -14.48 3.22
C ASN A 101 -12.55 -14.73 4.34
N ILE A 102 -12.14 -14.65 5.60
CA ILE A 102 -13.08 -14.71 6.74
C ILE A 102 -13.99 -13.47 6.77
N LEU A 103 -13.53 -12.33 6.25
CA LEU A 103 -14.34 -11.12 6.19
C LEU A 103 -15.46 -11.28 5.16
N GLY A 104 -16.68 -10.94 5.53
CA GLY A 104 -17.88 -11.19 4.73
C GLY A 104 -18.32 -12.65 4.67
N SER A 105 -17.68 -13.56 5.42
CA SER A 105 -18.13 -14.95 5.56
C SER A 105 -19.19 -15.11 6.66
N LEU A 106 -19.89 -16.26 6.67
CA LEU A 106 -20.83 -16.59 7.74
C LEU A 106 -20.16 -16.66 9.13
N ASP A 107 -18.86 -16.95 9.16
CA ASP A 107 -18.08 -17.02 10.40
C ASP A 107 -17.85 -15.64 11.03
N ASN A 108 -18.04 -14.55 10.27
CA ASN A 108 -17.86 -13.17 10.74
C ASN A 108 -19.18 -12.44 11.06
N VAL A 109 -20.33 -13.12 11.01
CA VAL A 109 -21.66 -12.51 11.22
C VAL A 109 -21.78 -11.84 12.59
N LEU A 110 -21.18 -12.42 13.63
CA LEU A 110 -21.19 -11.83 14.96
C LEU A 110 -20.55 -10.43 14.94
N ALA A 111 -19.34 -10.29 14.38
CA ALA A 111 -18.60 -9.03 14.40
C ALA A 111 -19.04 -8.05 13.31
N GLU A 112 -19.65 -8.50 12.21
CA GLU A 112 -20.15 -7.63 11.14
C GLU A 112 -21.58 -7.14 11.37
N VAL A 113 -22.46 -7.98 11.90
CA VAL A 113 -23.92 -7.75 11.91
C VAL A 113 -24.52 -7.69 13.31
N VAL A 114 -24.16 -8.61 14.20
CA VAL A 114 -24.83 -8.74 15.51
C VAL A 114 -24.26 -7.73 16.51
N GLU A 115 -22.95 -7.77 16.72
CA GLU A 115 -22.20 -6.81 17.54
C GLU A 115 -21.68 -5.65 16.67
N GLY A 116 -21.54 -5.90 15.36
CA GLY A 116 -21.13 -4.90 14.38
C GLY A 116 -22.28 -4.03 13.90
N ALA A 117 -22.09 -2.72 13.88
CA ALA A 117 -23.00 -1.78 13.23
C ALA A 117 -22.28 -1.09 12.06
N PRO A 118 -22.91 -0.82 10.91
CA PRO A 118 -22.27 -0.26 9.72
C PRO A 118 -21.97 1.25 9.83
N THR A 119 -21.45 1.70 10.98
CA THR A 119 -21.28 3.10 11.34
C THR A 119 -19.95 3.70 10.87
N LEU A 120 -19.05 2.90 10.29
CA LEU A 120 -17.78 3.36 9.71
C LEU A 120 -17.81 3.20 8.19
N SER A 121 -18.33 4.20 7.48
CA SER A 121 -18.50 4.18 6.01
C SER A 121 -19.20 2.91 5.48
N GLY A 122 -20.22 2.43 6.19
CA GLY A 122 -20.93 1.20 5.82
C GLY A 122 -20.24 -0.11 6.26
N THR A 123 -19.13 -0.03 6.99
CA THR A 123 -18.44 -1.19 7.59
C THR A 123 -18.58 -1.20 9.11
N SER A 124 -18.57 -2.39 9.71
CA SER A 124 -18.49 -2.56 11.17
C SER A 124 -17.15 -2.02 11.72
N PRO A 125 -17.16 -1.06 12.66
CA PRO A 125 -15.94 -0.61 13.34
C PRO A 125 -15.21 -1.75 14.05
N ILE A 126 -15.95 -2.71 14.61
CA ILE A 126 -15.39 -3.89 15.29
C ILE A 126 -14.60 -4.73 14.29
N THR A 127 -15.16 -4.96 13.11
CA THR A 127 -14.47 -5.70 12.05
C THR A 127 -13.26 -4.94 11.54
N ALA A 128 -13.41 -3.64 11.25
CA ALA A 128 -12.35 -2.81 10.67
C ALA A 128 -11.16 -2.61 11.62
N MET A 129 -11.41 -2.41 12.91
CA MET A 129 -10.36 -2.14 13.90
C MET A 129 -9.89 -3.40 14.66
N GLY A 130 -10.67 -4.48 14.64
CA GLY A 130 -10.36 -5.74 15.31
C GLY A 130 -9.87 -6.80 14.33
N CYS A 131 -10.81 -7.51 13.70
CA CYS A 131 -10.52 -8.66 12.86
C CYS A 131 -9.60 -8.31 11.68
N ALA A 132 -9.96 -7.24 10.95
CA ALA A 132 -9.26 -6.84 9.73
C ALA A 132 -7.85 -6.32 9.99
N ALA A 133 -7.53 -5.86 11.21
CA ALA A 133 -6.18 -5.41 11.56
C ALA A 133 -5.14 -6.51 11.38
N CYS A 134 -5.52 -7.76 11.65
CA CYS A 134 -4.64 -8.93 11.49
C CYS A 134 -4.95 -9.72 10.21
N HIS A 135 -6.23 -9.99 9.92
CA HIS A 135 -6.62 -10.82 8.78
C HIS A 135 -6.50 -10.11 7.42
N GLY A 136 -6.58 -8.78 7.43
CA GLY A 136 -6.59 -7.94 6.22
C GLY A 136 -8.00 -7.52 5.83
N SER A 137 -8.14 -6.39 5.14
CA SER A 137 -9.40 -5.85 4.62
C SER A 137 -9.51 -6.02 3.10
N ILE A 138 -10.73 -5.92 2.54
CA ILE A 138 -10.91 -5.59 1.13
C ILE A 138 -10.69 -4.08 0.97
N VAL A 139 -9.57 -3.69 0.38
CA VAL A 139 -9.27 -2.27 0.16
C VAL A 139 -10.23 -1.71 -0.88
N ARG A 140 -11.00 -0.69 -0.48
CA ARG A 140 -11.92 0.02 -1.36
C ARG A 140 -11.30 1.34 -1.82
N VAL A 141 -11.46 1.59 -3.11
CA VAL A 141 -11.07 2.85 -3.75
C VAL A 141 -12.33 3.64 -4.08
N ASN A 142 -12.36 4.90 -3.65
CA ASN A 142 -13.42 5.84 -3.94
C ASN A 142 -13.38 6.28 -5.41
N SER A 143 -14.45 6.93 -5.88
CA SER A 143 -14.54 7.39 -7.27
C SER A 143 -13.49 8.45 -7.66
N ASP A 144 -12.87 9.11 -6.69
CA ASP A 144 -11.80 10.10 -6.88
C ASP A 144 -10.38 9.51 -6.82
N GLY A 145 -10.26 8.17 -6.70
CA GLY A 145 -8.98 7.47 -6.55
C GLY A 145 -8.44 7.43 -5.13
N SER A 146 -9.08 8.11 -4.16
CA SER A 146 -8.69 8.02 -2.76
C SER A 146 -9.11 6.69 -2.13
N LEU A 147 -8.40 6.26 -1.08
CA LEU A 147 -8.70 5.00 -0.38
C LEU A 147 -9.74 5.23 0.72
N ASP A 148 -10.74 4.35 0.80
CA ASP A 148 -11.80 4.42 1.81
C ASP A 148 -11.23 4.13 3.21
N LYS A 149 -11.44 5.08 4.13
CA LYS A 149 -10.97 5.06 5.52
C LYS A 149 -11.44 3.85 6.33
N SER A 150 -12.54 3.23 5.93
CA SER A 150 -13.06 2.03 6.58
C SER A 150 -12.32 0.75 6.17
N SER A 151 -11.50 0.83 5.13
CA SER A 151 -10.70 -0.29 4.61
C SER A 151 -9.19 -0.02 4.57
N TRP A 152 -8.78 1.24 4.69
CA TRP A 152 -7.39 1.69 4.63
C TRP A 152 -7.12 2.79 5.68
N PRO A 153 -5.97 2.79 6.38
CA PRO A 153 -4.80 1.92 6.24
C PRO A 153 -5.05 0.49 6.75
N ASN A 154 -4.44 -0.49 6.07
CA ASN A 154 -4.49 -1.89 6.47
C ASN A 154 -3.21 -2.65 6.08
N THR A 155 -2.63 -3.36 7.03
CA THR A 155 -1.45 -4.21 6.86
C THR A 155 -1.73 -5.65 7.30
N GLY A 156 -3.01 -6.04 7.36
CA GLY A 156 -3.37 -7.41 7.73
C GLY A 156 -2.91 -8.39 6.67
N ILE A 157 -2.52 -9.58 7.09
CA ILE A 157 -1.68 -10.49 6.30
C ILE A 157 -2.37 -10.93 5.00
N GLY A 158 -3.69 -11.07 4.98
CA GLY A 158 -4.49 -11.47 3.82
C GLY A 158 -5.29 -10.32 3.19
N ARG A 159 -4.81 -9.07 3.29
CA ARG A 159 -5.45 -7.89 2.67
C ARG A 159 -5.72 -8.13 1.18
N ILE A 160 -6.90 -7.77 0.69
CA ILE A 160 -7.23 -7.85 -0.74
C ILE A 160 -7.01 -6.47 -1.35
N ASN A 161 -6.06 -6.38 -2.28
CA ASN A 161 -5.58 -5.14 -2.87
C ASN A 161 -6.45 -4.67 -4.05
N PRO A 162 -6.35 -3.39 -4.45
CA PRO A 162 -7.11 -2.85 -5.58
C PRO A 162 -6.86 -3.57 -6.92
N ASP A 163 -5.65 -4.11 -7.12
CA ASP A 163 -5.24 -4.92 -8.28
C ASP A 163 -5.67 -6.40 -8.20
N GLY A 164 -6.40 -6.76 -7.14
CA GLY A 164 -6.90 -8.13 -6.89
C GLY A 164 -5.90 -9.08 -6.24
N SER A 165 -4.64 -8.67 -6.05
CA SER A 165 -3.67 -9.48 -5.33
C SER A 165 -4.03 -9.63 -3.86
N LYS A 166 -3.63 -10.76 -3.26
CA LYS A 166 -3.85 -11.03 -1.83
C LYS A 166 -2.55 -10.89 -1.07
N GLY A 167 -2.57 -10.07 -0.04
CA GLY A 167 -1.50 -9.96 0.92
C GLY A 167 -1.07 -8.53 1.21
N ALA A 168 -0.40 -8.38 2.35
CA ALA A 168 0.41 -7.21 2.68
C ALA A 168 1.84 -7.68 2.99
N CYS A 169 2.76 -7.52 2.05
CA CYS A 169 4.17 -7.92 2.23
C CYS A 169 4.86 -7.17 3.38
N THR A 170 4.27 -6.06 3.83
CA THR A 170 4.74 -5.28 4.99
C THR A 170 4.31 -5.85 6.34
N ALA A 171 3.45 -6.88 6.39
CA ALA A 171 2.95 -7.44 7.64
C ALA A 171 4.05 -8.03 8.54
N CYS A 172 5.14 -8.52 7.94
CA CYS A 172 6.26 -9.12 8.67
C CYS A 172 7.53 -8.26 8.65
N HIS A 173 7.78 -7.52 7.57
CA HIS A 173 8.93 -6.64 7.44
C HIS A 173 8.50 -5.26 6.90
N PHE A 174 8.70 -4.23 7.72
CA PHE A 174 8.37 -2.85 7.40
C PHE A 174 9.58 -2.12 6.82
#